data_AF-A0AAN0JZ54-F1
#
_entry.id   AF-A0AAN0JZ54-F1
#
_cell.length_a   1.000
_cell.length_b   1.000
_cell.length_c   1.000
_cell.angle_alpha   90.00
_cell.angle_beta   90.00
_cell.angle_gamma   90.00
#
_symmetry.space_group_name_H-M   'P 1'
#
loop_
_entity.id
_entity.type
_entity.pdbx_description
1 polymer ?
#
loop_
_entity_poly.entity_id
_entity_poly.type
_entity_poly.pdbx_seq_one_letter_code
_entity_poly.pdbx_strand_id
1 'polypeptide(L)'
;MSASVNPQDPLVQRELTKSDHGTIMDLIGKHIASKYKELAAQFRIPQGTIDTIACDNRRAWDGLNDVVAEWLRGNTEVYDKGVRASARWLYDAVRTMNKKLGTKIAKKFGIPEQSDGSTQKGAGEDKENLQEQSQGAGKDKENLQEQSQDKELNMEAVMNIFDSSAQHCMTIAAGLNVRTADLMSTPGAANTNLIIVFQRWFEANRDVNWDALIKLCDDYPDKLGKAKSNLLAYI
;
A
#
# COMPACT_ATOMS: atom_id res chain seq x y z
N MET A 1 2.13 -2.01 -39.46
CA MET A 1 3.04 -1.64 -38.37
C MET A 1 2.21 -1.19 -37.18
N SER A 2 1.82 -2.12 -36.31
CA SER A 2 1.35 -1.76 -34.98
C SER A 2 2.58 -1.27 -34.24
N ALA A 3 2.59 -0.01 -33.82
CA ALA A 3 3.65 0.54 -32.99
C ALA A 3 3.87 -0.41 -31.81
N SER A 4 5.04 -1.04 -31.77
CA SER A 4 5.48 -1.80 -30.60
C SER A 4 5.45 -0.83 -29.45
N VAL A 5 4.53 -1.04 -28.50
CA VAL A 5 4.48 -0.24 -27.27
C VAL A 5 5.85 -0.40 -26.64
N ASN A 6 6.60 0.70 -26.62
CA ASN A 6 7.96 0.71 -26.14
C ASN A 6 7.97 0.16 -24.70
N PRO A 7 8.60 -0.99 -24.45
CA PRO A 7 8.66 -1.57 -23.11
C PRO A 7 9.38 -0.68 -22.09
N GLN A 8 10.03 0.40 -22.56
CA GLN A 8 10.74 1.40 -21.77
C GLN A 8 9.96 2.72 -21.63
N ASP A 9 8.67 2.79 -22.03
CA ASP A 9 7.87 4.01 -21.79
C ASP A 9 7.61 4.16 -20.28
N PRO A 10 8.20 5.17 -19.61
CA PRO A 10 8.05 5.38 -18.16
C PRO A 10 6.60 5.64 -17.76
N LEU A 11 5.74 6.06 -18.69
CA LEU A 11 4.32 6.31 -18.45
C LEU A 11 3.49 5.02 -18.41
N VAL A 12 3.95 3.94 -19.04
CA VAL A 12 3.25 2.64 -19.09
C VAL A 12 3.65 1.74 -17.91
N GLN A 13 4.83 1.95 -17.33
CA GLN A 13 5.35 1.25 -16.15
C GLN A 13 5.37 2.17 -14.93
N ARG A 14 4.25 2.82 -14.60
CA ARG A 14 4.14 3.51 -13.31
C ARG A 14 4.47 2.52 -12.20
N GLU A 15 5.53 2.80 -11.47
CA GLU A 15 5.87 2.07 -10.26
C GLU A 15 4.78 2.30 -9.21
N LEU A 16 4.38 1.22 -8.55
CA LEU A 16 3.49 1.26 -7.41
C LEU A 16 4.30 1.12 -6.14
N THR A 17 4.01 1.98 -5.18
CA THR A 17 4.68 2.01 -3.88
C THR A 17 3.67 1.79 -2.77
N LYS A 18 4.13 1.81 -1.51
CA LYS A 18 3.25 1.68 -0.34
C LYS A 18 2.12 2.73 -0.33
N SER A 19 2.34 3.94 -0.87
CA SER A 19 1.29 4.98 -0.94
C SER A 19 0.13 4.63 -1.87
N ASP A 20 0.36 3.72 -2.84
CA ASP A 20 -0.68 3.26 -3.75
C ASP A 20 -1.57 2.16 -3.14
N HIS A 21 -1.17 1.61 -1.98
CA HIS A 21 -1.84 0.47 -1.34
C HIS A 21 -3.34 0.67 -1.18
N GLY A 22 -3.77 1.79 -0.59
CA GLY A 22 -5.20 2.10 -0.40
C GLY A 22 -5.97 2.18 -1.72
N THR A 23 -5.38 2.82 -2.74
CA THR A 23 -5.99 2.89 -4.09
C THR A 23 -6.14 1.49 -4.71
N ILE A 24 -5.16 0.61 -4.51
CA ILE A 24 -5.21 -0.76 -5.02
C ILE A 24 -6.30 -1.55 -4.29
N MET A 25 -6.37 -1.43 -2.96
CA MET A 25 -7.37 -2.09 -2.12
C MET A 25 -8.79 -1.66 -2.47
N ASP A 26 -9.02 -0.37 -2.74
CA ASP A 26 -10.33 0.13 -3.19
C ASP A 26 -10.77 -0.45 -4.53
N LEU A 27 -9.82 -0.65 -5.47
CA LEU A 27 -10.11 -1.17 -6.81
C LEU A 27 -10.45 -2.66 -6.80
N ILE A 28 -9.72 -3.46 -6.01
CA ILE A 28 -9.76 -4.92 -6.12
C ILE A 28 -10.42 -5.60 -4.92
N GLY A 29 -10.48 -4.92 -3.77
CA GLY A 29 -10.89 -5.48 -2.46
C GLY A 29 -12.21 -6.23 -2.51
N LYS A 30 -13.27 -5.60 -3.03
CA LYS A 30 -14.62 -6.19 -3.07
C LYS A 30 -14.69 -7.51 -3.86
N HIS A 31 -13.84 -7.69 -4.87
CA HIS A 31 -14.01 -8.75 -5.86
C HIS A 31 -12.89 -9.79 -5.85
N ILE A 32 -11.71 -9.43 -5.31
CA ILE A 32 -10.53 -10.27 -5.29
C ILE A 32 -10.23 -10.78 -3.88
N ALA A 33 -10.78 -10.19 -2.81
CA ALA A 33 -10.48 -10.57 -1.43
C ALA A 33 -10.59 -12.09 -1.19
N SER A 34 -11.69 -12.74 -1.58
CA SER A 34 -11.86 -14.20 -1.40
C SER A 34 -10.86 -15.06 -2.19
N LYS A 35 -10.12 -14.48 -3.14
CA LYS A 35 -9.16 -15.13 -4.02
C LYS A 35 -7.74 -14.57 -3.85
N TYR A 36 -7.46 -13.91 -2.73
CA TYR A 36 -6.18 -13.24 -2.49
C TYR A 36 -4.95 -14.15 -2.68
N LYS A 37 -5.07 -15.46 -2.38
CA LYS A 37 -4.01 -16.45 -2.60
C LYS A 37 -3.67 -16.64 -4.09
N GLU A 38 -4.69 -16.64 -4.95
CA GLU A 38 -4.48 -16.71 -6.41
C GLU A 38 -3.78 -15.44 -6.91
N LEU A 39 -4.15 -14.27 -6.38
CA LEU A 39 -3.48 -13.02 -6.70
C LEU A 39 -2.02 -13.00 -6.22
N ALA A 40 -1.77 -13.50 -5.00
CA ALA A 40 -0.41 -13.59 -4.44
C ALA A 40 0.52 -14.43 -5.32
N ALA A 41 0.01 -15.53 -5.89
CA ALA A 41 0.75 -16.35 -6.85
C ALA A 41 1.05 -15.57 -8.15
N GLN A 42 0.13 -14.73 -8.65
CA GLN A 42 0.38 -13.84 -9.80
C GLN A 42 1.44 -12.78 -9.50
N PHE A 43 1.52 -12.34 -8.24
CA PHE A 43 2.58 -11.46 -7.72
C PHE A 43 3.89 -12.20 -7.41
N ARG A 44 3.96 -13.51 -7.67
CA ARG A 44 5.13 -14.36 -7.40
C ARG A 44 5.57 -14.34 -5.94
N ILE A 45 4.65 -14.09 -5.01
CA ILE A 45 4.92 -14.23 -3.57
C ILE A 45 5.15 -15.73 -3.30
N PRO A 46 6.20 -16.13 -2.57
CA PRO A 46 6.46 -17.53 -2.27
C PRO A 46 5.32 -18.18 -1.51
N GLN A 47 5.09 -19.45 -1.80
CA GLN A 47 4.02 -20.21 -1.16
C GLN A 47 4.12 -20.18 0.37
N GLY A 48 5.32 -20.30 0.95
CA GLY A 48 5.51 -20.20 2.39
C GLY A 48 5.04 -18.87 2.99
N THR A 49 5.26 -17.75 2.28
CA THR A 49 4.75 -16.43 2.69
C THR A 49 3.23 -16.36 2.54
N ILE A 50 2.66 -16.91 1.47
CA ILE A 50 1.20 -16.98 1.27
C ILE A 50 0.53 -17.79 2.38
N ASP A 51 1.15 -18.90 2.80
CA ASP A 51 0.65 -19.76 3.86
C ASP A 51 0.70 -19.05 5.22
N THR A 52 1.78 -18.32 5.53
CA THR A 52 1.86 -17.46 6.73
C THR A 52 0.76 -16.42 6.75
N ILE A 53 0.59 -15.65 5.66
CA ILE A 53 -0.50 -14.66 5.53
C ILE A 53 -1.86 -15.33 5.74
N ALA A 54 -2.06 -16.54 5.23
CA ALA A 54 -3.32 -17.26 5.40
C ALA A 54 -3.57 -17.76 6.83
N CYS A 55 -2.53 -18.12 7.57
CA CYS A 55 -2.63 -18.52 8.97
C CYS A 55 -2.94 -17.32 9.87
N ASP A 56 -2.34 -16.17 9.59
CA ASP A 56 -2.45 -14.97 10.41
C ASP A 56 -3.80 -14.25 10.22
N ASN A 57 -4.44 -14.44 9.06
CA ASN A 57 -5.64 -13.70 8.67
C ASN A 57 -6.90 -14.56 8.61
N ARG A 58 -7.90 -14.23 9.46
CA ARG A 58 -9.20 -14.91 9.48
C ARG A 58 -10.19 -14.39 8.44
N ARG A 59 -10.02 -13.16 7.93
CA ARG A 59 -10.89 -12.57 6.90
C ARG A 59 -10.13 -12.46 5.60
N ALA A 60 -10.82 -12.73 4.50
CA ALA A 60 -10.23 -12.69 3.17
C ALA A 60 -9.74 -11.28 2.75
N TRP A 61 -10.34 -10.23 3.32
CA TRP A 61 -9.91 -8.86 3.09
C TRP A 61 -8.53 -8.60 3.72
N ASP A 62 -8.32 -9.07 4.95
CA ASP A 62 -7.05 -8.91 5.68
C ASP A 62 -5.93 -9.69 4.95
N GLY A 63 -6.23 -10.91 4.48
CA GLY A 63 -5.28 -11.67 3.65
C GLY A 63 -4.93 -10.97 2.33
N LEU A 64 -5.88 -10.28 1.70
CA LEU A 64 -5.60 -9.46 0.51
C LEU A 64 -4.77 -8.22 0.85
N ASN A 65 -5.10 -7.55 1.96
CA ASN A 65 -4.38 -6.39 2.47
C ASN A 65 -2.89 -6.69 2.62
N ASP A 66 -2.58 -7.84 3.23
CA ASP A 66 -1.22 -8.29 3.48
C ASP A 66 -0.53 -8.75 2.20
N VAL A 67 -1.24 -9.42 1.28
CA VAL A 67 -0.68 -9.76 -0.04
C VAL A 67 -0.27 -8.52 -0.83
N VAL A 68 -1.11 -7.48 -0.83
CA VAL A 68 -0.78 -6.21 -1.52
C VAL A 68 0.38 -5.50 -0.81
N ALA A 69 0.39 -5.49 0.52
CA ALA A 69 1.49 -4.91 1.30
C ALA A 69 2.81 -5.64 1.07
N GLU A 70 2.82 -6.97 1.08
CA GLU A 70 3.98 -7.82 0.76
C GLU A 70 4.48 -7.57 -0.65
N TRP A 71 3.58 -7.53 -1.64
CA TRP A 71 3.95 -7.29 -3.02
C TRP A 71 4.60 -5.92 -3.23
N LEU A 72 4.03 -4.86 -2.61
CA LEU A 72 4.60 -3.52 -2.65
C LEU A 72 5.91 -3.40 -1.84
N ARG A 73 6.05 -4.19 -0.76
CA ARG A 73 7.30 -4.30 0.01
C ARG A 73 8.39 -5.02 -0.79
N GLY A 74 8.02 -5.93 -1.69
CA GLY A 74 8.91 -6.65 -2.60
C GLY A 74 9.77 -5.75 -3.52
N ASN A 75 9.51 -4.44 -3.57
CA ASN A 75 10.37 -3.44 -4.20
C ASN A 75 11.78 -3.31 -3.57
N THR A 76 12.09 -4.08 -2.52
CA THR A 76 13.36 -3.99 -1.78
C THR A 76 14.01 -5.36 -1.50
N GLU A 77 14.31 -6.16 -2.53
CA GLU A 77 15.38 -7.21 -2.53
C GLU A 77 15.02 -8.70 -2.34
N VAL A 78 13.75 -9.16 -2.32
CA VAL A 78 13.47 -10.57 -1.94
C VAL A 78 13.14 -11.53 -3.11
N TYR A 79 12.63 -11.05 -4.26
CA TYR A 79 12.26 -11.93 -5.39
C TYR A 79 12.78 -11.34 -6.71
N ASP A 80 13.87 -11.92 -7.24
CA ASP A 80 14.59 -11.54 -8.45
C ASP A 80 14.97 -10.04 -8.54
N LYS A 81 16.26 -9.72 -8.39
CA LYS A 81 16.80 -8.35 -8.59
C LYS A 81 16.20 -7.71 -9.85
N GLY A 82 15.32 -6.72 -9.66
CA GLY A 82 14.92 -5.78 -10.71
C GLY A 82 13.44 -5.75 -11.12
N VAL A 83 12.54 -6.56 -10.54
CA VAL A 83 11.10 -6.46 -10.88
C VAL A 83 10.33 -5.72 -9.79
N ARG A 84 10.06 -4.43 -10.02
CA ARG A 84 9.28 -3.58 -9.11
C ARG A 84 7.79 -3.74 -9.37
N ALA A 85 6.99 -3.69 -8.30
CA ALA A 85 5.55 -3.59 -8.37
C ALA A 85 5.17 -2.41 -9.28
N SER A 86 4.36 -2.69 -10.30
CA SER A 86 3.99 -1.69 -11.30
C SER A 86 2.52 -1.80 -11.65
N ALA A 87 1.96 -0.68 -12.11
CA ALA A 87 0.57 -0.62 -12.55
C ALA A 87 0.28 -1.65 -13.66
N ARG A 88 1.26 -1.90 -14.53
CA ARG A 88 1.16 -2.90 -15.58
C ARG A 88 1.07 -4.33 -15.03
N TRP A 89 1.90 -4.67 -14.05
CA TRP A 89 1.85 -6.00 -13.42
C TRP A 89 0.55 -6.20 -12.63
N LEU A 90 0.08 -5.17 -11.89
CA LEU A 90 -1.24 -5.20 -11.25
C LEU A 90 -2.35 -5.45 -12.26
N TYR A 91 -2.33 -4.74 -13.39
CA TYR A 91 -3.28 -4.93 -14.47
C TYR A 91 -3.25 -6.36 -15.03
N ASP A 92 -2.08 -6.89 -15.38
CA ASP A 92 -1.95 -8.22 -15.99
C ASP A 92 -2.40 -9.33 -15.01
N ALA A 93 -2.03 -9.22 -13.74
CA ALA A 93 -2.43 -10.15 -12.68
C ALA A 93 -3.96 -10.12 -12.46
N VAL A 94 -4.54 -8.93 -12.29
CA VAL A 94 -5.99 -8.80 -12.02
C VAL A 94 -6.84 -9.11 -13.25
N ARG A 95 -6.39 -8.77 -14.47
CA ARG A 95 -7.10 -9.09 -15.72
C ARG A 95 -7.25 -10.59 -15.91
N THR A 96 -6.24 -11.37 -15.51
CA THR A 96 -6.26 -12.84 -15.56
C THR A 96 -7.38 -13.42 -14.69
N MET A 97 -7.66 -12.79 -13.54
CA MET A 97 -8.69 -13.24 -12.60
C MET A 97 -10.07 -12.63 -12.89
N ASN A 98 -10.10 -11.38 -13.34
CA ASN A 98 -11.31 -10.61 -13.60
C ASN A 98 -11.06 -9.55 -14.69
N LYS A 99 -11.43 -9.88 -15.92
CA LYS A 99 -11.26 -9.00 -17.10
C LYS A 99 -11.87 -7.60 -16.89
N LYS A 100 -13.05 -7.50 -16.28
CA LYS A 100 -13.74 -6.20 -16.06
C LYS A 100 -13.00 -5.31 -15.07
N LEU A 101 -12.38 -5.88 -14.05
CA LEU A 101 -11.53 -5.12 -13.11
C LEU A 101 -10.21 -4.73 -13.75
N GLY A 102 -9.63 -5.60 -14.59
CA GLY A 102 -8.47 -5.26 -15.42
C GLY A 102 -8.71 -3.97 -16.22
N THR A 103 -9.84 -3.86 -16.93
CA THR A 103 -10.20 -2.61 -17.65
C THR A 103 -10.33 -1.40 -16.73
N LYS A 104 -10.84 -1.56 -15.50
CA LYS A 104 -10.90 -0.44 -14.53
C LYS A 104 -9.51 0.01 -14.08
N ILE A 105 -8.62 -0.93 -13.83
CA ILE A 105 -7.22 -0.65 -13.46
C ILE A 105 -6.51 0.03 -14.63
N ALA A 106 -6.68 -0.47 -15.86
CA ALA A 106 -6.12 0.15 -17.05
C ALA A 106 -6.53 1.62 -17.19
N LYS A 107 -7.82 1.91 -17.02
CA LYS A 107 -8.32 3.30 -17.02
C LYS A 107 -7.73 4.15 -15.90
N LYS A 108 -7.66 3.62 -14.67
CA LYS A 108 -7.15 4.34 -13.50
C LYS A 108 -5.67 4.71 -13.64
N PHE A 109 -4.88 3.84 -14.26
CA PHE A 109 -3.43 4.01 -14.38
C PHE A 109 -2.98 4.41 -15.80
N GLY A 110 -3.91 4.71 -16.71
CA GLY A 110 -3.57 5.13 -18.07
C GLY A 110 -2.89 4.05 -18.93
N ILE A 111 -3.16 2.77 -18.65
CA ILE A 111 -2.53 1.66 -19.35
C ILE A 111 -3.26 1.45 -20.69
N PRO A 112 -2.56 1.43 -21.83
CA PRO A 112 -3.19 1.10 -23.10
C PRO A 112 -3.74 -0.33 -23.07
N GLU A 113 -5.03 -0.49 -23.36
CA GLU A 113 -5.64 -1.81 -23.47
C GLU A 113 -5.02 -2.54 -24.67
N GLN A 114 -4.51 -3.75 -24.44
CA GLN A 114 -4.08 -4.60 -25.53
C GLN A 114 -5.34 -5.03 -26.31
N SER A 115 -5.40 -4.65 -27.58
CA SER A 115 -6.43 -5.13 -28.50
C SER A 115 -6.25 -6.63 -28.67
N ASP A 116 -7.23 -7.43 -28.25
CA ASP A 116 -7.27 -8.86 -28.57
C ASP A 116 -7.51 -8.98 -30.10
N GLY A 117 -6.45 -9.23 -30.87
CA GLY A 117 -6.50 -9.30 -32.33
C GLY A 117 -5.56 -10.36 -32.90
N SER A 118 -6.12 -11.53 -33.19
CA SER A 118 -5.53 -12.53 -34.08
C SER A 118 -5.70 -12.10 -35.55
N THR A 119 -4.62 -12.18 -36.35
CA THR A 119 -4.53 -12.38 -37.83
C THR A 119 -3.37 -11.57 -38.45
N GLN A 120 -2.63 -12.27 -39.33
CA GLN A 120 -1.25 -12.05 -39.79
C GLN A 120 -1.03 -10.92 -40.82
N LYS A 121 0.25 -10.47 -40.87
CA LYS A 121 1.21 -10.54 -42.01
C LYS A 121 1.77 -9.20 -42.55
N GLY A 122 3.11 -9.17 -42.70
CA GLY A 122 3.91 -8.25 -43.53
C GLY A 122 4.91 -7.41 -42.71
N ALA A 123 6.15 -7.86 -42.43
CA ALA A 123 7.34 -7.97 -43.30
C ALA A 123 7.99 -6.60 -43.64
N GLY A 124 9.28 -6.45 -43.29
CA GLY A 124 10.14 -5.34 -43.68
C GLY A 124 11.17 -4.97 -42.60
N GLU A 125 12.29 -5.71 -42.56
CA GLU A 125 13.57 -5.34 -41.94
C GLU A 125 14.14 -4.11 -42.69
N ASP A 126 14.91 -3.21 -42.04
CA ASP A 126 16.37 -3.14 -42.26
C ASP A 126 17.10 -2.36 -41.14
N LYS A 127 18.39 -2.68 -41.05
CA LYS A 127 19.36 -2.57 -39.95
C LYS A 127 20.14 -1.25 -39.85
N GLU A 128 20.87 -1.15 -38.72
CA GLU A 128 22.15 -0.43 -38.48
C GLU A 128 22.05 1.12 -38.37
N ASN A 129 22.79 1.86 -37.52
CA ASN A 129 24.14 1.67 -36.98
C ASN A 129 24.42 2.56 -35.74
N LEU A 130 25.54 2.27 -35.08
CA LEU A 130 26.26 2.75 -33.89
C LEU A 130 26.49 4.27 -33.62
N GLN A 131 26.82 4.49 -32.33
CA GLN A 131 27.79 5.46 -31.75
C GLN A 131 27.37 6.96 -31.76
N GLU A 132 27.70 7.82 -30.80
CA GLU A 132 28.87 7.88 -29.92
C GLU A 132 28.64 8.81 -28.70
N GLN A 133 29.62 8.79 -27.79
CA GLN A 133 29.72 9.45 -26.48
C GLN A 133 29.74 10.99 -26.50
N SER A 134 29.44 11.64 -25.36
CA SER A 134 30.45 12.40 -24.59
C SER A 134 29.87 13.16 -23.37
N GLN A 135 30.74 13.36 -22.40
CA GLN A 135 30.55 13.94 -21.06
C GLN A 135 30.48 15.48 -21.08
N GLY A 136 29.90 16.07 -20.02
CA GLY A 136 30.04 17.50 -19.71
C GLY A 136 29.62 17.81 -18.27
N ALA A 137 30.56 18.32 -17.47
CA ALA A 137 30.48 18.49 -16.03
C ALA A 137 29.93 19.86 -15.56
N GLY A 138 29.32 19.85 -14.37
CA GLY A 138 29.49 20.88 -13.32
C GLY A 138 28.57 22.11 -13.35
N LYS A 139 27.83 22.32 -12.25
CA LYS A 139 27.88 23.55 -11.43
C LYS A 139 27.05 23.45 -10.15
N ASP A 140 27.64 24.00 -9.11
CA ASP A 140 27.20 24.07 -7.72
C ASP A 140 25.88 24.83 -7.53
N LYS A 141 25.15 24.49 -6.45
CA LYS A 141 24.47 25.48 -5.60
C LYS A 141 24.00 24.83 -4.29
N GLU A 142 24.43 25.47 -3.21
CA GLU A 142 23.97 25.29 -1.83
C GLU A 142 22.45 25.39 -1.74
N ASN A 143 21.83 24.52 -0.93
CA ASN A 143 20.66 24.88 -0.16
C ASN A 143 20.60 24.01 1.11
N LEU A 144 20.99 24.60 2.24
CA LEU A 144 20.54 24.17 3.56
C LEU A 144 19.06 24.55 3.67
N GLN A 145 18.18 23.58 3.46
CA GLN A 145 16.83 23.63 4.01
C GLN A 145 16.57 22.32 4.74
N GLU A 146 16.57 22.46 6.06
CA GLU A 146 15.97 21.59 7.06
C GLU A 146 14.65 21.00 6.52
N GLN A 147 14.72 19.76 6.05
CA GLN A 147 13.55 19.00 5.64
C GLN A 147 12.84 18.54 6.90
N SER A 148 11.88 19.34 7.37
CA SER A 148 10.77 18.82 8.15
C SER A 148 10.09 17.75 7.32
N GLN A 149 10.39 16.48 7.60
CA GLN A 149 9.62 15.38 7.05
C GLN A 149 8.20 15.55 7.60
N ASP A 150 7.24 15.89 6.75
CA ASP A 150 5.83 15.78 7.11
C ASP A 150 5.59 14.34 7.55
N LYS A 151 5.53 14.11 8.86
CA LYS A 151 5.42 12.76 9.40
C LYS A 151 4.02 12.25 9.11
N GLU A 152 3.96 11.26 8.24
CA GLU A 152 2.72 10.66 7.78
C GLU A 152 2.01 9.97 8.94
N LEU A 153 0.74 10.31 9.13
CA LEU A 153 -0.12 9.62 10.07
C LEU A 153 -0.44 8.23 9.50
N ASN A 154 0.17 7.19 10.04
CA ASN A 154 -0.04 5.81 9.64
C ASN A 154 -0.18 4.88 10.85
N MET A 155 -0.58 3.63 10.58
CA MET A 155 -0.85 2.64 11.62
C MET A 155 0.38 2.34 12.48
N GLU A 156 1.57 2.28 11.88
CA GLU A 156 2.82 2.02 12.60
C GLU A 156 3.12 3.15 13.59
N ALA A 157 2.99 4.40 13.15
CA ALA A 157 3.22 5.57 13.97
C ALA A 157 2.27 5.62 15.18
N VAL A 158 0.95 5.47 14.95
CA VAL A 158 -0.02 5.51 16.05
C VAL A 158 0.14 4.33 17.01
N MET A 159 0.47 3.14 16.50
CA MET A 159 0.70 1.99 17.37
C MET A 159 1.95 2.18 18.22
N ASN A 160 3.06 2.69 17.66
CA ASN A 160 4.26 2.99 18.44
C ASN A 160 4.01 4.07 19.52
N ILE A 161 3.21 5.09 19.21
CA ILE A 161 2.90 6.17 20.16
C ILE A 161 2.01 5.66 21.30
N PHE A 162 0.98 4.86 20.97
CA PHE A 162 -0.08 4.46 21.88
C PHE A 162 0.04 3.04 22.46
N ASP A 163 1.07 2.25 22.10
CA ASP A 163 1.24 0.87 22.58
C ASP A 163 1.20 0.79 24.12
N SER A 164 1.92 1.69 24.79
CA SER A 164 1.91 1.76 26.26
C SER A 164 0.54 2.14 26.87
N SER A 165 -0.41 2.59 26.06
CA SER A 165 -1.79 2.95 26.42
C SER A 165 -2.83 1.92 25.99
N ALA A 166 -2.42 0.72 25.54
CA ALA A 166 -3.35 -0.31 25.08
C ALA A 166 -4.40 -0.73 26.12
N GLN A 167 -4.06 -0.69 27.42
CA GLN A 167 -5.02 -0.94 28.51
C GLN A 167 -6.17 0.09 28.55
N HIS A 168 -6.00 1.24 27.89
CA HIS A 168 -7.00 2.30 27.75
C HIS A 168 -7.69 2.29 26.37
N CYS A 169 -7.59 1.21 25.59
CA CYS A 169 -8.16 1.10 24.25
C CYS A 169 -9.66 1.48 24.17
N MET A 170 -10.46 1.18 25.20
CA MET A 170 -11.88 1.58 25.23
C MET A 170 -12.08 3.09 25.40
N THR A 171 -11.19 3.76 26.15
CA THR A 171 -11.21 5.23 26.28
C THR A 171 -10.80 5.87 24.97
N ILE A 172 -9.75 5.34 24.33
CA ILE A 172 -9.29 5.76 23.00
C ILE A 172 -10.41 5.60 21.97
N ALA A 173 -11.07 4.43 21.94
CA ALA A 173 -12.17 4.17 21.02
C ALA A 173 -13.33 5.14 21.20
N ALA A 174 -13.71 5.44 22.44
CA ALA A 174 -14.77 6.40 22.72
C ALA A 174 -14.41 7.81 22.25
N GLY A 175 -13.18 8.28 22.54
CA GLY A 175 -12.74 9.61 22.11
C GLY A 175 -12.58 9.75 20.58
N LEU A 176 -12.26 8.66 19.88
CA LEU A 176 -12.21 8.60 18.42
C LEU A 176 -13.56 8.24 17.77
N ASN A 177 -14.63 8.12 18.56
CA ASN A 177 -15.97 7.74 18.11
C ASN A 177 -16.00 6.42 17.31
N VAL A 178 -15.23 5.43 17.76
CA VAL A 178 -15.14 4.08 17.19
C VAL A 178 -16.06 3.12 17.94
N ARG A 179 -16.83 2.31 17.21
CA ARG A 179 -17.71 1.29 17.78
C ARG A 179 -16.88 0.15 18.39
N THR A 180 -17.25 -0.28 19.60
CA THR A 180 -16.51 -1.32 20.37
C THR A 180 -17.35 -2.54 20.79
N ALA A 181 -18.62 -2.62 20.38
CA ALA A 181 -19.57 -3.62 20.86
C ALA A 181 -19.14 -5.09 20.66
N ASP A 182 -18.25 -5.34 19.70
CA ASP A 182 -17.70 -6.64 19.34
C ASP A 182 -16.25 -6.84 19.79
N LEU A 183 -15.66 -5.87 20.50
CA LEU A 183 -14.32 -6.00 21.06
C LEU A 183 -14.32 -6.91 22.28
N MET A 184 -13.32 -7.78 22.37
CA MET A 184 -13.19 -8.72 23.48
C MET A 184 -12.78 -7.98 24.75
N SER A 185 -13.55 -8.12 25.82
CA SER A 185 -13.22 -7.51 27.13
C SER A 185 -12.30 -8.39 27.99
N THR A 186 -11.65 -9.40 27.40
CA THR A 186 -10.84 -10.37 28.14
C THR A 186 -9.46 -9.80 28.51
N PRO A 187 -8.91 -10.16 29.69
CA PRO A 187 -7.53 -9.84 30.05
C PRO A 187 -6.56 -10.36 28.97
N GLY A 188 -5.65 -9.50 28.50
CA GLY A 188 -4.68 -9.83 27.45
C GLY A 188 -5.10 -9.44 26.02
N ALA A 189 -6.36 -9.06 25.78
CA ALA A 189 -6.82 -8.61 24.45
C ALA A 189 -6.53 -7.12 24.16
N ALA A 190 -5.93 -6.39 25.11
CA ALA A 190 -5.78 -4.94 25.05
C ALA A 190 -5.04 -4.43 23.78
N ASN A 191 -3.92 -5.06 23.40
CA ASN A 191 -3.16 -4.67 22.20
C ASN A 191 -3.97 -4.96 20.93
N THR A 192 -4.60 -6.14 20.83
CA THR A 192 -5.47 -6.49 19.70
C THR A 192 -6.63 -5.53 19.56
N ASN A 193 -7.27 -5.14 20.68
CA ASN A 193 -8.35 -4.17 20.66
C ASN A 193 -7.87 -2.78 20.25
N LEU A 194 -6.69 -2.34 20.71
CA LEU A 194 -6.10 -1.06 20.29
C LEU A 194 -5.87 -1.03 18.78
N ILE A 195 -5.32 -2.10 18.21
CA ILE A 195 -5.14 -2.27 16.76
C ILE A 195 -6.48 -2.13 16.04
N ILE A 196 -7.52 -2.86 16.48
CA ILE A 196 -8.84 -2.79 15.85
C ILE A 196 -9.44 -1.39 15.95
N VAL A 197 -9.23 -0.69 17.07
CA VAL A 197 -9.75 0.67 17.28
C VAL A 197 -9.13 1.65 16.28
N PHE A 198 -7.81 1.66 16.16
CA PHE A 198 -7.16 2.54 15.18
C PHE A 198 -7.50 2.14 13.75
N GLN A 199 -7.51 0.85 13.42
CA GLN A 199 -7.94 0.39 12.10
C GLN A 199 -9.32 0.93 11.72
N ARG A 200 -10.31 0.81 12.63
CA ARG A 200 -11.65 1.35 12.40
C ARG A 200 -11.69 2.86 12.29
N TRP A 201 -10.86 3.55 13.05
CA TRP A 201 -10.76 5.00 12.96
C TRP A 201 -10.20 5.45 11.61
N PHE A 202 -9.12 4.82 11.13
CA PHE A 202 -8.59 5.03 9.79
C PHE A 202 -9.63 4.69 8.70
N GLU A 203 -10.32 3.54 8.82
CA GLU A 203 -11.37 3.12 7.88
C GLU A 203 -12.59 4.05 7.87
N ALA A 204 -12.93 4.65 9.01
CA ALA A 204 -14.02 5.64 9.09
C ALA A 204 -13.68 6.92 8.31
N ASN A 205 -12.39 7.20 8.09
CA ASN A 205 -11.84 8.34 7.34
C ASN A 205 -12.47 9.69 7.71
N ARG A 206 -12.87 9.84 8.97
CA ARG A 206 -13.42 11.06 9.53
C ARG A 206 -12.44 11.60 10.55
N ASP A 207 -11.94 12.81 10.31
CA ASP A 207 -11.05 13.53 11.20
C ASP A 207 -9.78 12.73 11.57
N VAL A 208 -9.27 11.94 10.61
CA VAL A 208 -8.04 11.14 10.78
C VAL A 208 -6.83 12.05 10.55
N ASN A 209 -6.36 12.70 11.62
CA ASN A 209 -5.20 13.59 11.61
C ASN A 209 -4.55 13.65 13.00
N TRP A 210 -3.36 14.27 13.08
CA TRP A 210 -2.63 14.44 14.34
C TRP A 210 -3.41 15.26 15.38
N ASP A 211 -4.16 16.28 14.95
CA ASP A 211 -4.94 17.14 15.84
C ASP A 211 -6.02 16.37 16.61
N ALA A 212 -6.67 15.39 15.96
CA ALA A 212 -7.64 14.53 16.62
C ALA A 212 -7.01 13.67 17.73
N LEU A 213 -5.77 13.20 17.53
CA LEU A 213 -5.02 12.43 18.53
C LEU A 213 -4.47 13.32 19.65
N ILE A 214 -4.08 14.56 19.35
CA ILE A 214 -3.70 15.56 20.35
C ILE A 214 -4.91 15.87 21.24
N LYS A 215 -6.07 16.15 20.62
CA LYS A 215 -7.31 16.42 21.34
C LYS A 215 -7.74 15.23 22.19
N LEU A 216 -7.66 14.01 21.67
CA LEU A 216 -7.91 12.79 22.45
C LEU A 216 -7.04 12.74 23.70
N CYS A 217 -5.75 13.05 23.58
CA CYS A 217 -4.85 13.09 24.72
C CYS A 217 -5.19 14.21 25.72
N ASP A 218 -5.64 15.36 25.23
CA ASP A 218 -6.08 16.50 26.04
C ASP A 218 -7.36 16.21 26.83
N ASP A 219 -8.28 15.44 26.25
CA ASP A 219 -9.54 15.05 26.89
C ASP A 219 -9.33 14.00 28.01
N TYR A 220 -8.23 13.24 27.97
CA TYR A 220 -7.91 12.18 28.93
C TYR A 220 -6.44 12.21 29.42
N PRO A 221 -5.98 13.32 30.03
CA PRO A 221 -4.57 13.54 30.34
C PRO A 221 -4.04 12.58 31.42
N ASP A 222 -4.90 12.10 32.31
CA ASP A 222 -4.60 11.12 33.36
C ASP A 222 -4.27 9.73 32.79
N LYS A 223 -4.87 9.37 31.65
CA LYS A 223 -4.71 8.06 30.99
C LYS A 223 -3.74 8.10 29.82
N LEU A 224 -3.72 9.22 29.10
CA LEU A 224 -3.03 9.36 27.81
C LEU A 224 -1.88 10.38 27.86
N GLY A 225 -1.55 10.94 29.03
CA GLY A 225 -0.47 11.92 29.14
C GLY A 225 0.89 11.43 28.60
N LYS A 226 1.22 10.14 28.79
CA LYS A 226 2.43 9.55 28.20
C LYS A 226 2.34 9.44 26.68
N ALA A 227 1.18 9.02 26.15
CA ALA A 227 0.95 8.97 24.71
C ALA A 227 1.02 10.37 24.09
N LYS A 228 0.53 11.41 24.79
CA LYS A 228 0.65 12.81 24.38
C LYS A 228 2.10 13.24 24.23
N SER A 229 2.93 12.97 25.23
CA SER A 229 4.36 13.30 25.19
C SER A 229 5.06 12.58 24.03
N ASN A 230 4.75 11.30 23.83
CA ASN A 230 5.28 10.52 22.71
C ASN A 230 4.83 11.09 21.35
N LEU A 231 3.56 11.50 21.25
CA LEU A 231 2.99 12.08 20.04
C LEU A 231 3.67 13.41 19.71
N LEU A 232 3.79 14.32 20.66
CA LEU A 232 4.42 15.64 20.47
C LEU A 232 5.93 15.54 20.20
N ALA A 233 6.61 14.51 20.72
CA ALA A 233 8.00 14.23 20.36
C ALA A 233 8.10 13.56 18.98
N TYR A 234 7.04 12.88 18.55
CA TYR A 234 6.98 12.24 17.26
C TYR A 234 6.69 13.22 16.15
N ILE A 235 5.76 14.16 16.25
CA ILE A 235 5.45 15.13 15.17
C ILE A 235 6.41 16.33 15.17
#